data_AF-A0A850HYG9-F1
#
_entry.id   AF-A0A850HYG9-F1
#
_cell.length_a   1.000
_cell.length_b   1.000
_cell.length_c   1.000
_cell.angle_alpha   90.00
_cell.angle_beta   90.00
_cell.angle_gamma   90.00
#
_symmetry.space_group_name_H-M   'P 1'
#
loop_
_entity.id
_entity.type
_entity.pdbx_description
1 polymer ?
#
loop_
_entity_poly.entity_id
_entity_poly.type
_entity_poly.pdbx_seq_one_letter_code
_entity_poly.pdbx_strand_id
1 'polypeptide(L)'
;MTMDVPNYSERPLDVSYRARKAPPWYGYFAEEKWRIADRFAADAAQYNLVCDIDTSETSRIYGGSWVDFIASSKAVLGTESGVSFIDFTGDAQIQVERFCAENPDVSHEVVRQKFLGDDDGKIVIRVVSPRIFEAAALRTLMILYEGDYSGAVKPWDHYVPLSRDHSNMAEVVSVIRNPSKAQSIIDRAFHEVALSPAWTFKRMVERFDKVVVDEAQRVELARNAIPGALDPLELAISTRGLELTARGRYLEEHVLPVYNKLIEDHQGLANAYERLATDHQRLATDCQRLAMDQQSLANMSIKRFAYTWLRRTLGSVKRKLTSPLGN
;
A
#
# COMPACT_ATOMS: atom_id res chain seq x y z
N MET A 1 7.04 -16.76 2.98
CA MET A 1 7.63 -16.27 4.25
C MET A 1 6.48 -15.78 5.11
N THR A 2 6.20 -16.42 6.24
CA THR A 2 5.34 -15.83 7.27
C THR A 2 6.16 -14.76 7.97
N MET A 3 5.80 -13.48 7.76
CA MET A 3 6.37 -12.39 8.57
C MET A 3 6.03 -12.66 10.04
N ASP A 4 7.03 -12.49 10.90
CA ASP A 4 6.84 -12.54 12.35
C ASP A 4 6.13 -11.25 12.77
N VAL A 5 4.86 -11.37 13.17
CA VAL A 5 4.02 -10.23 13.56
C VAL A 5 3.61 -10.45 15.02
N PRO A 6 3.78 -9.45 15.91
CA PRO A 6 3.41 -9.58 17.32
C PRO A 6 1.94 -9.97 17.49
N ASN A 7 1.67 -10.77 18.54
CA ASN A 7 0.30 -11.11 18.90
C ASN A 7 -0.50 -9.86 19.24
N TYR A 8 -1.81 -9.90 19.00
CA TYR A 8 -2.69 -8.76 19.23
C TYR A 8 -2.51 -8.11 20.62
N SER A 9 -2.43 -8.92 21.68
CA SER A 9 -2.31 -8.42 23.06
C SER A 9 -0.93 -7.81 23.40
N GLU A 10 0.10 -8.09 22.60
CA GLU A 10 1.48 -7.60 22.82
C GLU A 10 1.75 -6.25 22.16
N ARG A 11 0.80 -5.77 21.35
CA ARG A 11 0.94 -4.54 20.58
C ARG A 11 0.75 -3.31 21.47
N PRO A 12 1.73 -2.39 21.53
CA PRO A 12 1.72 -1.28 22.47
C PRO A 12 0.67 -0.20 22.17
N LEU A 13 0.26 -0.04 20.90
CA LEU A 13 -0.74 0.96 20.51
C LEU A 13 -2.11 0.30 20.36
N ASP A 14 -3.16 0.90 20.93
CA ASP A 14 -4.53 0.45 20.69
C ASP A 14 -4.98 0.82 19.28
N VAL A 15 -4.73 2.07 18.85
CA VAL A 15 -5.09 2.55 17.52
C VAL A 15 -4.03 3.47 16.97
N SER A 16 -3.62 3.27 15.73
CA SER A 16 -2.68 4.16 15.06
C SER A 16 -3.17 4.63 13.69
N TYR A 17 -2.64 5.77 13.25
CA TYR A 17 -2.96 6.31 11.94
C TYR A 17 -1.96 7.36 11.48
N ARG A 18 -1.69 7.36 10.18
CA ARG A 18 -0.97 8.44 9.49
C ARG A 18 -1.71 8.82 8.25
N ALA A 19 -2.08 10.07 8.08
CA ALA A 19 -2.62 10.56 6.82
C ALA A 19 -1.97 11.88 6.42
N ARG A 20 -2.53 12.50 5.39
CA ARG A 20 -2.17 13.82 4.92
C ARG A 20 -3.45 14.63 4.76
N LYS A 21 -3.40 15.91 5.08
CA LYS A 21 -4.42 16.86 4.66
C LYS A 21 -4.31 17.06 3.14
N ALA A 22 -5.22 16.43 2.41
CA ALA A 22 -5.30 16.57 0.95
C ALA A 22 -5.70 18.01 0.59
N PRO A 23 -5.25 18.53 -0.56
CA PRO A 23 -5.66 19.86 -1.00
C PRO A 23 -7.19 20.01 -1.07
N PRO A 24 -7.75 21.18 -0.73
CA PRO A 24 -9.21 21.38 -0.73
C PRO A 24 -9.87 21.16 -2.10
N TRP A 25 -9.12 21.34 -3.19
CA TRP A 25 -9.62 21.13 -4.56
C TRP A 25 -9.90 19.65 -4.88
N TYR A 26 -9.57 18.71 -4.00
CA TYR A 26 -9.99 17.30 -4.12
C TYR A 26 -11.47 17.07 -3.72
N GLY A 27 -12.12 18.08 -3.15
CA GLY A 27 -13.50 18.01 -2.69
C GLY A 27 -13.67 17.36 -1.32
N TYR A 28 -14.91 17.38 -0.80
CA TYR A 28 -15.25 16.97 0.56
C TYR A 28 -14.83 15.53 0.90
N PHE A 29 -14.89 14.60 -0.06
CA PHE A 29 -14.66 13.19 0.20
C PHE A 29 -13.21 12.91 0.60
N ALA A 30 -12.26 13.62 0.01
CA ALA A 30 -10.84 13.47 0.36
C ALA A 30 -10.54 13.93 1.79
N GLU A 31 -11.42 14.70 2.42
CA GLU A 31 -11.24 15.20 3.78
C GLU A 31 -11.47 14.16 4.85
N GLU A 32 -12.23 13.10 4.53
CA GLU A 32 -12.47 12.00 5.48
C GLU A 32 -11.13 11.46 6.03
N LYS A 33 -10.08 11.43 5.20
CA LYS A 33 -8.74 10.96 5.57
C LYS A 33 -8.10 11.72 6.72
N TRP A 34 -8.39 12.99 6.94
CA TRP A 34 -7.82 13.70 8.08
C TRP A 34 -8.88 14.03 9.13
N ARG A 35 -10.15 14.15 8.75
CA ARG A 35 -11.26 14.30 9.69
C ARG A 35 -11.42 13.08 10.60
N ILE A 36 -11.23 11.87 10.09
CA ILE A 36 -11.27 10.65 10.91
C ILE A 36 -10.19 10.69 12.00
N ALA A 37 -9.01 11.22 11.68
CA ALA A 37 -7.88 11.30 12.61
C ALA A 37 -8.21 12.24 13.77
N ASP A 38 -8.61 13.48 13.45
CA ASP A 38 -8.90 14.51 14.45
C ASP A 38 -10.07 14.09 15.37
N ARG A 39 -11.14 13.53 14.78
CA ARG A 39 -12.32 13.10 15.54
C ARG A 39 -12.05 11.86 16.38
N PHE A 40 -11.37 10.85 15.83
CA PHE A 40 -11.10 9.63 16.57
C PHE A 40 -10.14 9.90 17.72
N ALA A 41 -9.12 10.76 17.54
CA ALA A 41 -8.21 11.13 18.61
C ALA A 41 -8.95 11.82 19.78
N ALA A 42 -9.92 12.69 19.47
CA ALA A 42 -10.77 13.34 20.49
C ALA A 42 -11.63 12.33 21.26
N ASP A 43 -12.25 11.37 20.55
CA ASP A 43 -13.09 10.35 21.17
C ASP A 43 -12.27 9.33 21.97
N ALA A 44 -11.11 8.92 21.45
CA ALA A 44 -10.21 7.94 22.06
C ALA A 44 -9.78 8.32 23.48
N ALA A 45 -9.62 9.61 23.75
CA ALA A 45 -9.31 10.13 25.09
C ALA A 45 -10.39 9.75 26.13
N GLN A 46 -11.68 9.74 25.73
CA GLN A 46 -12.79 9.38 26.62
C GLN A 46 -12.75 7.89 27.02
N TYR A 47 -12.11 7.06 26.20
CA TYR A 47 -11.98 5.62 26.42
C TYR A 47 -10.60 5.21 26.91
N ASN A 48 -9.70 6.16 27.20
CA ASN A 48 -8.32 5.91 27.61
C ASN A 48 -7.56 4.96 26.64
N LEU A 49 -7.79 5.11 25.34
CA LEU A 49 -7.03 4.34 24.34
C LEU A 49 -5.63 4.94 24.17
N VAL A 50 -4.63 4.08 24.06
CA VAL A 50 -3.26 4.48 23.71
C VAL A 50 -3.19 4.63 22.19
N CYS A 51 -3.10 5.86 21.71
CA CYS A 51 -3.14 6.15 20.28
C CYS A 51 -1.89 6.86 19.77
N ASP A 52 -1.55 6.58 18.51
CA ASP A 52 -0.58 7.37 17.74
C ASP A 52 -1.19 7.74 16.38
N ILE A 53 -1.80 8.93 16.31
CA ILE A 53 -2.60 9.41 15.17
C ILE A 53 -2.11 10.81 14.78
N ASP A 54 -1.70 10.98 13.52
CA ASP A 54 -1.19 12.27 13.01
C ASP A 54 -1.51 12.44 11.50
N THR A 55 -1.62 13.69 11.04
CA THR A 55 -1.92 14.05 9.65
C THR A 55 -0.93 15.05 9.03
N SER A 56 0.10 15.43 9.78
CA SER A 56 1.16 16.34 9.37
C SER A 56 2.14 15.66 8.43
N GLU A 57 2.73 16.43 7.50
CA GLU A 57 3.77 15.92 6.61
C GLU A 57 5.02 15.42 7.36
N THR A 58 5.33 16.03 8.50
CA THR A 58 6.48 15.67 9.35
C THR A 58 6.31 14.31 10.03
N SER A 59 5.08 13.82 10.17
CA SER A 59 4.77 12.54 10.80
C SER A 59 4.83 11.34 9.84
N ARG A 60 5.19 11.57 8.56
CA ARG A 60 5.20 10.53 7.54
C ARG A 60 6.25 9.46 7.83
N ILE A 61 5.82 8.21 7.68
CA ILE A 61 6.63 7.02 7.92
C ILE A 61 6.83 6.31 6.58
N TYR A 62 8.05 5.84 6.33
CA TYR A 62 8.44 5.20 5.07
C TYR A 62 9.15 3.87 5.31
N GLY A 63 9.13 3.00 4.29
CA GLY A 63 9.91 1.75 4.29
C GLY A 63 9.55 0.79 5.43
N GLY A 64 10.55 0.10 5.98
CA GLY A 64 10.35 -0.88 7.07
C GLY A 64 9.69 -0.29 8.31
N SER A 65 9.96 0.99 8.63
CA SER A 65 9.34 1.65 9.78
C SER A 65 7.81 1.75 9.66
N TRP A 66 7.26 1.78 8.44
CA TRP A 66 5.81 1.74 8.24
C TRP A 66 5.23 0.37 8.61
N VAL A 67 5.94 -0.69 8.25
CA VAL A 67 5.58 -2.06 8.62
C VAL A 67 5.61 -2.22 10.13
N ASP A 68 6.68 -1.76 10.80
CA ASP A 68 6.81 -1.82 12.25
C ASP A 68 5.71 -1.02 12.95
N PHE A 69 5.36 0.15 12.40
CA PHE A 69 4.27 0.99 12.92
C PHE A 69 2.92 0.28 12.85
N ILE A 70 2.55 -0.32 11.72
CA ILE A 70 1.31 -1.09 11.61
C ILE A 70 1.35 -2.30 12.55
N ALA A 71 2.45 -3.06 12.55
CA ALA A 71 2.61 -4.28 13.35
C ALA A 71 2.61 -4.03 14.87
N SER A 72 2.98 -2.83 15.32
CA SER A 72 2.91 -2.40 16.72
C SER A 72 1.52 -1.90 17.15
N SER A 73 0.55 -1.89 16.24
CA SER A 73 -0.80 -1.37 16.50
C SER A 73 -1.83 -2.49 16.56
N LYS A 74 -2.68 -2.50 17.59
CA LYS A 74 -3.83 -3.43 17.65
C LYS A 74 -4.78 -3.16 16.50
N ALA A 75 -5.07 -1.88 16.25
CA ALA A 75 -5.86 -1.45 15.11
C ALA A 75 -5.26 -0.26 14.37
N VAL A 76 -5.62 -0.13 13.09
CA VAL A 76 -5.34 1.06 12.28
C VAL A 76 -6.65 1.70 11.81
N LEU A 77 -6.69 3.03 11.75
CA LEU A 77 -7.81 3.75 11.14
C LEU A 77 -7.71 3.71 9.61
N GLY A 78 -8.85 3.88 8.94
CA GLY A 78 -8.87 4.05 7.51
C GLY A 78 -10.19 4.60 6.97
N THR A 79 -10.13 5.11 5.75
CA THR A 79 -11.26 5.57 4.97
C THR A 79 -11.09 5.05 3.54
N GLU A 80 -12.15 5.09 2.74
CA GLU A 80 -11.99 4.95 1.31
C GLU A 80 -11.03 6.04 0.79
N SER A 81 -10.25 5.69 -0.23
CA SER A 81 -9.45 6.67 -0.95
C SER A 81 -10.25 7.21 -2.12
N GLY A 82 -9.92 8.43 -2.56
CA GLY A 82 -10.59 9.04 -3.68
C GLY A 82 -10.80 10.53 -3.50
N VAL A 83 -11.66 11.08 -4.36
CA VAL A 83 -11.97 12.50 -4.49
C VAL A 83 -13.44 12.65 -4.85
N SER A 84 -14.04 13.77 -4.48
CA SER A 84 -15.43 14.11 -4.88
C SER A 84 -15.49 15.23 -5.92
N PHE A 85 -14.34 15.76 -6.30
CA PHE A 85 -14.22 16.74 -7.36
C PHE A 85 -13.09 16.33 -8.32
N ILE A 86 -13.35 16.44 -9.63
CA ILE A 86 -12.38 16.17 -10.68
C ILE A 86 -12.15 17.47 -11.44
N ASP A 87 -10.95 18.02 -11.30
CA ASP A 87 -10.53 19.16 -12.10
C ASP A 87 -10.02 18.69 -13.47
N PHE A 88 -10.90 18.72 -14.47
CA PHE A 88 -10.54 18.33 -15.84
C PHE A 88 -9.62 19.33 -16.55
N THR A 89 -9.48 20.53 -16.00
CA THR A 89 -8.78 21.66 -16.67
C THR A 89 -7.49 22.06 -15.97
N GLY A 90 -7.39 21.83 -14.67
CA GLY A 90 -6.35 22.37 -13.79
C GLY A 90 -6.67 23.76 -13.23
N ASP A 91 -7.74 24.41 -13.69
CA ASP A 91 -8.09 25.77 -13.29
C ASP A 91 -8.50 25.85 -11.81
N ALA A 92 -9.24 24.87 -11.32
CA ALA A 92 -9.68 24.85 -9.92
C ALA A 92 -8.48 24.66 -8.99
N GLN A 93 -7.55 23.76 -9.34
CA GLN A 93 -6.30 23.60 -8.60
C GLN A 93 -5.55 24.92 -8.49
N ILE A 94 -5.28 25.60 -9.61
CA ILE A 94 -4.51 26.84 -9.64
C ILE A 94 -5.18 27.94 -8.80
N GLN A 95 -6.49 28.11 -8.96
CA GLN A 95 -7.24 29.14 -8.24
C GLN A 95 -7.30 28.86 -6.73
N VAL A 96 -7.53 27.60 -6.33
CA VAL A 96 -7.59 27.18 -4.93
C VAL A 96 -6.22 27.33 -4.27
N GLU A 97 -5.15 26.85 -4.90
CA GLU A 97 -3.80 26.93 -4.33
C GLU A 97 -3.35 28.38 -4.14
N ARG A 98 -3.60 29.25 -5.13
CA ARG A 98 -3.34 30.68 -5.01
C ARG A 98 -4.13 31.31 -3.86
N PHE A 99 -5.43 31.01 -3.77
CA PHE A 99 -6.28 31.57 -2.73
C PHE A 99 -5.87 31.11 -1.33
N CYS A 100 -5.51 29.83 -1.16
CA CYS A 100 -5.00 29.31 0.10
C CYS A 100 -3.64 29.91 0.48
N ALA A 101 -2.76 30.18 -0.50
CA ALA A 101 -1.48 30.85 -0.25
C ALA A 101 -1.68 32.30 0.23
N GLU A 102 -2.66 33.01 -0.32
CA GLU A 102 -3.05 34.36 0.10
C GLU A 102 -3.84 34.36 1.43
N ASN A 103 -4.43 33.23 1.84
CA ASN A 103 -5.27 33.09 3.03
C ASN A 103 -4.91 31.80 3.81
N PRO A 104 -3.77 31.75 4.54
CA PRO A 104 -3.26 30.51 5.13
C PRO A 104 -4.20 29.80 6.12
N ASP A 105 -5.06 30.56 6.80
CA ASP A 105 -5.98 30.04 7.82
C ASP A 105 -7.39 29.75 7.28
N VAL A 106 -7.60 29.84 5.96
CA VAL A 106 -8.93 29.61 5.38
C VAL A 106 -9.37 28.15 5.54
N SER A 107 -10.62 27.94 5.96
CA SER A 107 -11.14 26.59 6.12
C SER A 107 -11.39 25.95 4.75
N HIS A 108 -11.20 24.64 4.68
CA HIS A 108 -11.51 23.90 3.45
C HIS A 108 -12.98 24.09 3.04
N GLU A 109 -13.91 24.22 4.00
CA GLU A 109 -15.32 24.44 3.69
C GLU A 109 -15.56 25.73 2.91
N VAL A 110 -14.93 26.83 3.31
CA VAL A 110 -15.00 28.10 2.58
C VAL A 110 -14.41 27.95 1.17
N VAL A 111 -13.28 27.24 1.04
CA VAL A 111 -12.66 26.98 -0.26
C VAL A 111 -13.58 26.16 -1.17
N ARG A 112 -14.16 25.07 -0.66
CA ARG A 112 -15.09 24.22 -1.42
C ARG A 112 -16.31 25.00 -1.87
N GLN A 113 -16.96 25.74 -0.97
CA GLN A 113 -18.11 26.58 -1.31
C GLN A 113 -17.77 27.63 -2.37
N LYS A 114 -16.57 28.21 -2.31
CA LYS A 114 -16.15 29.28 -3.23
C LYS A 114 -15.74 28.80 -4.62
N PHE A 115 -15.01 27.68 -4.71
CA PHE A 115 -14.37 27.26 -5.97
C PHE A 115 -14.97 25.99 -6.59
N LEU A 116 -15.60 25.13 -5.79
CA LEU A 116 -16.14 23.86 -6.26
C LEU A 116 -17.68 23.90 -6.29
N GLY A 117 -18.30 24.62 -5.34
CA GLY A 117 -19.74 24.84 -5.28
C GLY A 117 -20.54 23.53 -5.36
N ASP A 118 -21.56 23.53 -6.22
CA ASP A 118 -22.43 22.36 -6.43
C ASP A 118 -21.76 21.22 -7.22
N ASP A 119 -20.58 21.44 -7.80
CA ASP A 119 -19.87 20.39 -8.55
C ASP A 119 -19.18 19.37 -7.64
N ASP A 120 -18.86 19.75 -6.40
CA ASP A 120 -18.30 18.83 -5.40
C ASP A 120 -19.32 17.76 -5.01
N GLY A 121 -19.02 16.51 -5.33
CA GLY A 121 -19.90 15.36 -5.08
C GLY A 121 -20.71 14.89 -6.27
N LYS A 122 -20.71 15.62 -7.41
CA LYS A 122 -21.36 15.13 -8.64
C LYS A 122 -20.70 13.87 -9.19
N ILE A 123 -19.37 13.79 -9.08
CA ILE A 123 -18.59 12.60 -9.43
C ILE A 123 -17.71 12.26 -8.23
N VAL A 124 -18.03 11.15 -7.56
CA VAL A 124 -17.22 10.66 -6.44
C VAL A 124 -16.45 9.43 -6.87
N ILE A 125 -15.13 9.55 -6.92
CA ILE A 125 -14.23 8.41 -7.07
C ILE A 125 -14.03 7.81 -5.69
N ARG A 126 -14.33 6.52 -5.54
CA ARG A 126 -14.11 5.76 -4.31
C ARG A 126 -13.33 4.50 -4.64
N VAL A 127 -12.20 4.31 -3.98
CA VAL A 127 -11.32 3.18 -4.22
C VAL A 127 -10.72 2.67 -2.92
N VAL A 128 -10.49 1.36 -2.87
CA VAL A 128 -9.69 0.74 -1.82
C VAL A 128 -8.26 1.30 -1.82
N SER A 129 -7.70 1.49 -0.63
CA SER A 129 -6.31 1.93 -0.45
C SER A 129 -5.37 0.72 -0.29
N PRO A 130 -4.11 0.79 -0.76
CA PRO A 130 -3.08 -0.20 -0.46
C PRO A 130 -2.97 -0.53 1.05
N ARG A 131 -3.25 0.45 1.91
CA ARG A 131 -3.22 0.31 3.37
C ARG A 131 -4.15 -0.76 3.93
N ILE A 132 -5.26 -1.04 3.24
CA ILE A 132 -6.19 -2.09 3.61
C ILE A 132 -5.52 -3.46 3.44
N PHE A 133 -4.80 -3.65 2.34
CA PHE A 133 -4.05 -4.88 2.07
C PHE A 133 -2.85 -5.02 2.99
N GLU A 134 -2.15 -3.91 3.28
CA GLU A 134 -1.03 -3.89 4.23
C GLU A 134 -1.49 -4.27 5.65
N ALA A 135 -2.58 -3.67 6.14
CA ALA A 135 -3.13 -4.00 7.45
C ALA A 135 -3.61 -5.46 7.53
N ALA A 136 -4.28 -5.95 6.49
CA ALA A 136 -4.68 -7.35 6.41
C ALA A 136 -3.46 -8.29 6.41
N ALA A 137 -2.43 -8.01 5.62
CA ALA A 137 -1.21 -8.82 5.54
C ALA A 137 -0.42 -8.83 6.86
N LEU A 138 -0.41 -7.69 7.56
CA LEU A 138 0.20 -7.52 8.87
C LEU A 138 -0.74 -7.89 10.02
N ARG A 139 -1.84 -8.60 9.73
CA ARG A 139 -2.80 -9.10 10.73
C ARG A 139 -3.18 -8.04 11.76
N THR A 140 -3.50 -6.85 11.29
CA THR A 140 -3.82 -5.69 12.12
C THR A 140 -5.30 -5.36 11.96
N LEU A 141 -6.01 -5.16 13.07
CA LEU A 141 -7.43 -4.85 13.00
C LEU A 141 -7.63 -3.55 12.23
N MET A 142 -8.62 -3.51 11.35
CA MET A 142 -8.98 -2.30 10.63
C MET A 142 -10.22 -1.69 11.28
N ILE A 143 -10.17 -0.41 11.60
CA ILE A 143 -11.33 0.39 11.99
C ILE A 143 -11.54 1.40 10.87
N LEU A 144 -12.62 1.24 10.11
CA LEU A 144 -12.81 1.99 8.89
C LEU A 144 -14.13 2.75 8.92
N TYR A 145 -14.17 3.94 8.33
CA TYR A 145 -15.46 4.52 7.95
C TYR A 145 -16.22 3.58 7.03
N GLU A 146 -17.55 3.52 7.19
CA GLU A 146 -18.39 2.70 6.33
C GLU A 146 -18.25 3.11 4.85
N GLY A 147 -18.00 2.12 4.00
CA GLY A 147 -17.74 2.31 2.57
C GLY A 147 -17.75 0.99 1.80
N ASP A 148 -17.66 1.09 0.48
CA ASP A 148 -17.66 -0.06 -0.44
C ASP A 148 -16.27 -0.69 -0.56
N TYR A 149 -15.22 0.13 -0.50
CA TYR A 149 -13.82 -0.29 -0.63
C TYR A 149 -13.58 -1.15 -1.88
N SER A 150 -14.21 -0.78 -3.01
CA SER A 150 -14.12 -1.52 -4.27
C SER A 150 -14.54 -3.00 -4.16
N GLY A 151 -15.37 -3.33 -3.16
CA GLY A 151 -15.75 -4.69 -2.81
C GLY A 151 -14.63 -5.54 -2.18
N ALA A 152 -13.47 -4.96 -1.84
CA ALA A 152 -12.33 -5.69 -1.32
C ALA A 152 -12.49 -6.13 0.14
N VAL A 153 -13.21 -5.34 0.94
CA VAL A 153 -13.45 -5.63 2.37
C VAL A 153 -14.92 -5.43 2.74
N LYS A 154 -15.39 -6.17 3.75
CA LYS A 154 -16.77 -6.13 4.22
C LYS A 154 -16.82 -5.78 5.71
N PRO A 155 -17.80 -4.95 6.14
CA PRO A 155 -17.94 -4.60 7.55
C PRO A 155 -18.23 -5.85 8.38
N TRP A 156 -17.66 -5.91 9.58
CA TRP A 156 -17.71 -7.00 10.56
C TRP A 156 -17.06 -8.34 10.14
N ASP A 157 -16.90 -8.58 8.84
CA ASP A 157 -16.15 -9.71 8.32
C ASP A 157 -14.64 -9.41 8.32
N HIS A 158 -14.26 -8.27 7.74
CA HIS A 158 -12.86 -7.90 7.49
C HIS A 158 -12.41 -6.66 8.26
N TYR A 159 -13.34 -5.81 8.72
CA TYR A 159 -13.03 -4.61 9.49
C TYR A 159 -14.15 -4.25 10.46
N VAL A 160 -13.85 -3.43 11.45
CA VAL A 160 -14.85 -2.84 12.36
C VAL A 160 -15.33 -1.52 11.78
N PRO A 161 -16.61 -1.39 11.37
CA PRO A 161 -17.13 -0.14 10.85
C PRO A 161 -17.23 0.91 11.95
N LEU A 162 -16.78 2.12 11.64
CA LEU A 162 -16.96 3.33 12.41
C LEU A 162 -17.93 4.24 11.66
N SER A 163 -19.04 4.61 12.29
CA SER A 163 -19.98 5.56 11.70
C SER A 163 -19.30 6.91 11.53
N ARG A 164 -19.61 7.63 10.44
CA ARG A 164 -19.01 8.97 10.17
C ARG A 164 -19.28 9.97 11.28
N ASP A 165 -20.37 9.82 12.03
CA ASP A 165 -20.71 10.65 13.18
C ASP A 165 -20.10 10.14 14.50
N HIS A 166 -19.40 9.01 14.48
CA HIS A 166 -18.79 8.32 15.61
C HIS A 166 -19.79 7.86 16.70
N SER A 167 -21.08 7.78 16.34
CA SER A 167 -22.15 7.34 17.25
C SER A 167 -21.94 5.92 17.82
N ASN A 168 -21.20 5.06 17.10
CA ASN A 168 -20.91 3.69 17.49
C ASN A 168 -19.52 3.49 18.14
N MET A 169 -18.84 4.56 18.58
CA MET A 169 -17.49 4.47 19.14
C MET A 169 -17.39 3.48 20.32
N ALA A 170 -18.40 3.43 21.20
CA ALA A 170 -18.42 2.48 22.32
C ALA A 170 -18.37 1.01 21.85
N GLU A 171 -19.02 0.69 20.73
CA GLU A 171 -18.99 -0.64 20.12
C GLU A 171 -17.59 -0.92 19.55
N VAL A 172 -16.99 0.04 18.85
CA VAL A 172 -15.61 -0.08 18.33
C VAL A 172 -14.63 -0.38 19.46
N VAL A 173 -14.70 0.37 20.57
CA VAL A 173 -13.86 0.13 21.76
C VAL A 173 -14.09 -1.24 22.39
N SER A 174 -15.34 -1.72 22.40
CA SER A 174 -15.64 -3.07 22.90
C SER A 174 -14.93 -4.17 22.12
N VAL A 175 -14.72 -3.97 20.80
CA VAL A 175 -13.97 -4.90 19.95
C VAL A 175 -12.47 -4.80 20.24
N ILE A 176 -11.92 -3.58 20.32
CA ILE A 176 -10.50 -3.37 20.63
C ILE A 176 -10.10 -4.04 21.95
N ARG A 177 -11.00 -3.99 22.94
CA ARG A 177 -10.77 -4.59 24.27
C ARG A 177 -11.06 -6.09 24.34
N ASN A 178 -11.53 -6.70 23.27
CA ASN A 178 -11.84 -8.13 23.21
C ASN A 178 -10.90 -8.82 22.20
N PRO A 179 -9.74 -9.36 22.65
CA PRO A 179 -8.78 -10.00 21.78
C PRO A 179 -9.38 -11.11 20.92
N SER A 180 -10.31 -11.91 21.46
CA SER A 180 -10.93 -13.00 20.70
C SER A 180 -11.81 -12.47 19.57
N LYS A 181 -12.64 -11.44 19.83
CA LYS A 181 -13.47 -10.82 18.79
C LYS A 181 -12.60 -10.14 17.73
N ALA A 182 -11.59 -9.37 18.15
CA ALA A 182 -10.67 -8.72 17.23
C ALA A 182 -9.92 -9.73 16.35
N GLN A 183 -9.39 -10.80 16.95
CA GLN A 183 -8.64 -11.84 16.23
C GLN A 183 -9.50 -12.53 15.16
N SER A 184 -10.78 -12.78 15.44
CA SER A 184 -11.68 -13.39 14.45
C SER A 184 -11.86 -12.54 13.18
N ILE A 185 -11.90 -11.22 13.31
CA ILE A 185 -12.01 -10.28 12.19
C ILE A 185 -10.67 -10.18 11.45
N ILE A 186 -9.57 -10.07 12.21
CA ILE A 186 -8.19 -10.04 11.68
C ILE A 186 -7.90 -11.28 10.84
N ASP A 187 -8.23 -12.47 11.36
CA ASP A 187 -7.94 -13.72 10.69
C ASP A 187 -8.72 -13.83 9.39
N ARG A 188 -10.01 -13.45 9.37
CA ARG A 188 -10.79 -13.39 8.14
C ARG A 188 -10.18 -12.43 7.13
N ALA A 189 -9.83 -11.21 7.53
CA ALA A 189 -9.18 -10.24 6.65
C ALA A 189 -7.85 -10.78 6.08
N PHE A 190 -7.03 -11.43 6.91
CA PHE A 190 -5.79 -12.04 6.44
C PHE A 190 -6.03 -13.12 5.37
N HIS A 191 -6.96 -14.06 5.62
CA HIS A 191 -7.21 -15.16 4.69
C HIS A 191 -7.97 -14.74 3.42
N GLU A 192 -8.97 -13.88 3.55
CA GLU A 192 -9.88 -13.53 2.45
C GLU A 192 -9.46 -12.28 1.67
N VAL A 193 -8.55 -11.46 2.22
CA VAL A 193 -8.07 -10.23 1.57
C VAL A 193 -6.58 -10.35 1.25
N ALA A 194 -5.73 -10.56 2.26
CA ALA A 194 -4.28 -10.57 2.04
C ALA A 194 -3.78 -11.81 1.26
N LEU A 195 -4.35 -12.98 1.54
CA LEU A 195 -4.02 -14.22 0.81
C LEU A 195 -4.87 -14.45 -0.44
N SER A 196 -5.79 -13.53 -0.76
CA SER A 196 -6.69 -13.72 -1.88
C SER A 196 -5.98 -13.60 -3.23
N PRO A 197 -6.18 -14.57 -4.14
CA PRO A 197 -5.61 -14.49 -5.49
C PRO A 197 -6.26 -13.37 -6.33
N ALA A 198 -7.41 -12.84 -5.89
CA ALA A 198 -8.13 -11.78 -6.57
C ALA A 198 -7.37 -10.44 -6.57
N TRP A 199 -6.50 -10.22 -5.57
CA TRP A 199 -5.82 -8.94 -5.33
C TRP A 199 -4.31 -9.04 -5.59
N THR A 200 -3.93 -9.78 -6.62
CA THR A 200 -2.53 -9.95 -7.01
C THR A 200 -2.18 -9.07 -8.21
N PHE A 201 -0.90 -8.69 -8.33
CA PHE A 201 -0.40 -8.02 -9.54
C PHE A 201 -0.68 -8.84 -10.80
N LYS A 202 -0.51 -10.16 -10.73
CA LYS A 202 -0.86 -11.07 -11.83
C LYS A 202 -2.32 -10.91 -12.25
N ARG A 203 -3.25 -10.91 -11.28
CA ARG A 203 -4.68 -10.74 -11.55
C ARG A 203 -5.01 -9.35 -12.13
N MET A 204 -4.31 -8.32 -11.68
CA MET A 204 -4.42 -6.97 -12.25
C MET A 204 -4.01 -6.96 -13.72
N VAL A 205 -2.86 -7.55 -14.06
CA VAL A 205 -2.38 -7.66 -15.45
C VAL A 205 -3.35 -8.47 -16.32
N GLU A 206 -3.82 -9.64 -15.86
CA GLU A 206 -4.82 -10.45 -16.58
C GLU A 206 -6.09 -9.64 -16.90
N ARG A 207 -6.56 -8.83 -15.93
CA ARG A 207 -7.74 -7.98 -16.11
C ARG A 207 -7.46 -6.83 -17.07
N PHE A 208 -6.30 -6.21 -16.98
CA PHE A 208 -5.87 -5.15 -17.88
C PHE A 208 -5.81 -5.66 -19.32
N ASP A 209 -5.11 -6.77 -19.56
CA ASP A 209 -4.98 -7.39 -20.88
C ASP A 209 -6.35 -7.71 -21.47
N LYS A 210 -7.24 -8.28 -20.66
CA LYS A 210 -8.61 -8.56 -21.09
C LYS A 210 -9.34 -7.28 -21.54
N VAL A 211 -9.27 -6.20 -20.76
CA VAL A 211 -9.93 -4.93 -21.11
C VAL A 211 -9.35 -4.36 -22.40
N VAL A 212 -8.03 -4.39 -22.57
CA VAL A 212 -7.37 -3.92 -23.81
C VAL A 212 -7.83 -4.73 -25.02
N VAL A 213 -7.88 -6.06 -24.90
CA VAL A 213 -8.35 -6.93 -25.98
C VAL A 213 -9.82 -6.69 -26.31
N ASP A 214 -10.67 -6.59 -25.29
CA ASP A 214 -12.11 -6.37 -25.48
C ASP A 214 -12.37 -5.00 -26.15
N GLU A 215 -11.67 -3.94 -25.75
CA GLU A 215 -11.79 -2.61 -26.37
C GLU A 215 -11.20 -2.57 -27.80
N ALA A 216 -10.07 -3.24 -28.05
CA ALA A 216 -9.52 -3.34 -29.40
C ALA A 216 -10.50 -4.05 -30.37
N GLN A 217 -11.15 -5.13 -29.92
CA GLN A 217 -12.19 -5.81 -30.70
C GLN A 217 -13.40 -4.92 -30.94
N ARG A 218 -13.83 -4.14 -29.93
CA ARG A 218 -14.94 -3.21 -30.07
C ARG A 218 -14.66 -2.14 -31.13
N VAL A 219 -13.46 -1.55 -31.12
CA VAL A 219 -13.04 -0.56 -32.12
C VAL A 219 -13.01 -1.17 -33.52
N GLU A 220 -12.48 -2.39 -33.65
CA GLU A 220 -12.41 -3.11 -34.92
C GLU A 220 -13.82 -3.43 -35.48
N LEU A 221 -14.74 -3.89 -34.63
CA LEU A 221 -16.13 -4.13 -35.03
C LEU A 221 -16.83 -2.84 -35.47
N ALA A 222 -16.61 -1.72 -34.75
CA ALA A 222 -17.15 -0.43 -35.13
C ALA A 222 -16.61 0.05 -36.49
N ARG A 223 -15.32 -0.23 -36.79
CA ARG A 223 -14.70 0.04 -38.08
C ARG A 223 -15.32 -0.76 -39.21
N ASN A 224 -15.53 -2.05 -39.00
CA ASN A 224 -16.04 -2.95 -40.03
C ASN A 224 -17.55 -2.82 -40.27
N ALA A 225 -18.30 -2.23 -39.33
CA ALA A 225 -19.74 -2.00 -39.46
C ALA A 225 -20.11 -0.84 -40.41
N ILE A 226 -19.15 -0.01 -40.84
CA ILE A 226 -19.41 1.11 -41.75
C ILE A 226 -18.50 1.02 -43.00
N PRO A 227 -18.91 0.30 -44.06
CA PRO A 227 -18.12 0.20 -45.28
C PRO A 227 -18.06 1.56 -46.00
N GLY A 228 -16.86 2.16 -46.08
CA GLY A 228 -16.62 3.40 -46.81
C GLY A 228 -16.85 4.70 -46.02
N ALA A 229 -17.07 4.64 -44.71
CA ALA A 229 -16.91 5.84 -43.88
C ALA A 229 -15.43 6.11 -43.63
N LEU A 230 -15.08 7.40 -43.56
CA LEU A 230 -13.84 7.87 -42.95
C LEU A 230 -13.56 7.11 -41.65
N ASP A 231 -12.28 6.92 -41.32
CA ASP A 231 -11.79 6.22 -40.12
C ASP A 231 -12.76 6.46 -38.95
N PRO A 232 -13.23 5.44 -38.20
CA PRO A 232 -14.09 5.65 -37.03
C PRO A 232 -13.56 6.72 -36.06
N LEU A 233 -12.25 6.94 -36.02
CA LEU A 233 -11.64 8.08 -35.35
C LEU A 233 -12.04 9.42 -36.01
N GLU A 234 -11.93 9.55 -37.33
CA GLU A 234 -12.40 10.69 -38.12
C GLU A 234 -13.93 10.89 -38.08
N LEU A 235 -14.73 9.82 -38.00
CA LEU A 235 -16.20 9.91 -37.87
C LEU A 235 -16.63 10.29 -36.45
N ALA A 236 -15.91 9.82 -35.42
CA ALA A 236 -16.07 10.28 -34.04
C ALA A 236 -15.66 11.75 -33.87
N ILE A 237 -14.66 12.20 -34.65
CA ILE A 237 -14.24 13.60 -34.74
C ILE A 237 -15.25 14.44 -35.55
N SER A 238 -15.87 13.90 -36.62
CA SER A 238 -16.72 14.67 -37.53
C SER A 238 -18.21 14.75 -37.12
N THR A 239 -18.75 13.73 -36.45
CA THR A 239 -20.17 13.72 -36.02
C THR A 239 -20.41 14.47 -34.70
N ARG A 240 -19.34 14.95 -34.07
CA ARG A 240 -19.34 15.85 -32.90
C ARG A 240 -18.50 17.09 -33.17
N GLY A 241 -18.64 17.61 -34.38
CA GLY A 241 -18.01 18.85 -34.85
C GLY A 241 -18.50 20.06 -34.09
N LEU A 242 -17.93 20.29 -32.91
CA LEU A 242 -17.46 21.58 -32.36
C LEU A 242 -16.95 21.45 -30.91
N GLU A 243 -17.21 20.35 -30.18
CA GLU A 243 -16.70 20.14 -28.81
C GLU A 243 -15.63 19.03 -28.67
N LEU A 244 -15.53 18.08 -29.61
CA LEU A 244 -14.51 17.01 -29.54
C LEU A 244 -13.17 17.34 -30.19
N THR A 245 -13.06 18.37 -31.02
CA THR A 245 -11.81 18.72 -31.69
C THR A 245 -10.77 19.32 -30.75
N ALA A 246 -11.18 20.00 -29.67
CA ALA A 246 -10.26 20.45 -28.63
C ALA A 246 -9.84 19.29 -27.71
N ARG A 247 -10.79 18.41 -27.34
CA ARG A 247 -10.56 17.32 -26.40
C ARG A 247 -9.82 16.13 -27.02
N GLY A 248 -10.09 15.80 -28.28
CA GLY A 248 -9.35 14.79 -29.06
C GLY A 248 -7.91 15.22 -29.31
N ARG A 249 -7.69 16.46 -29.75
CA ARG A 249 -6.33 17.03 -29.85
C ARG A 249 -5.62 17.09 -28.50
N TYR A 250 -6.31 17.48 -27.43
CA TYR A 250 -5.73 17.45 -26.09
C TYR A 250 -5.33 16.03 -25.67
N LEU A 251 -6.17 15.03 -25.93
CA LEU A 251 -5.83 13.64 -25.64
C LEU A 251 -4.64 13.14 -26.48
N GLU A 252 -4.59 13.46 -27.77
CA GLU A 252 -3.47 13.08 -28.65
C GLU A 252 -2.16 13.83 -28.33
N GLU A 253 -2.23 15.13 -28.05
CA GLU A 253 -1.05 15.97 -27.79
C GLU A 253 -0.54 15.84 -26.35
N HIS A 254 -1.42 15.59 -25.37
CA HIS A 254 -1.07 15.68 -23.95
C HIS A 254 -1.24 14.36 -23.19
N VAL A 255 -2.19 13.50 -23.56
CA VAL A 255 -2.47 12.26 -22.81
C VAL A 255 -1.82 11.03 -23.44
N LEU A 256 -1.88 10.86 -24.76
CA LEU A 256 -1.26 9.74 -25.48
C LEU A 256 0.26 9.66 -25.27
N PRO A 257 1.02 10.78 -25.33
CA PRO A 257 2.46 10.73 -25.10
C PRO A 257 2.80 10.35 -23.66
N VAL A 258 2.02 10.84 -22.69
CA VAL A 258 2.15 10.48 -21.27
C VAL A 258 1.80 9.01 -21.06
N TYR A 259 0.74 8.52 -21.70
CA TYR A 259 0.30 7.13 -21.63
C TYR A 259 1.30 6.17 -22.28
N ASN A 260 1.81 6.49 -23.45
CA ASN A 260 2.85 5.71 -24.14
C ASN A 260 4.15 5.70 -23.34
N LYS A 261 4.57 6.86 -22.80
CA LYS A 261 5.70 6.94 -21.89
C LYS A 261 5.48 6.12 -20.63
N LEU A 262 4.27 6.14 -20.06
CA LEU A 262 3.93 5.33 -18.89
C LEU A 262 4.03 3.83 -19.20
N ILE A 263 3.62 3.39 -20.39
CA ILE A 263 3.79 2.00 -20.85
C ILE A 263 5.28 1.66 -20.98
N GLU A 264 6.07 2.52 -21.61
CA GLU A 264 7.52 2.32 -21.75
C GLU A 264 8.22 2.28 -20.39
N ASP A 265 7.89 3.20 -19.48
CA ASP A 265 8.41 3.26 -18.12
C ASP A 265 7.96 2.02 -17.32
N HIS A 266 6.73 1.53 -17.51
CA HIS A 266 6.23 0.33 -16.84
C HIS A 266 6.93 -0.94 -17.35
N GLN A 267 7.16 -1.04 -18.67
CA GLN A 267 7.98 -2.10 -19.25
C GLN A 267 9.44 -2.01 -18.78
N GLY A 268 9.99 -0.80 -18.68
CA GLY A 268 11.32 -0.53 -18.13
C GLY A 268 11.44 -0.97 -16.67
N LEU A 269 10.42 -0.68 -15.85
CA LEU A 269 10.29 -1.10 -14.47
C LEU A 269 10.14 -2.61 -14.35
N ALA A 270 9.27 -3.24 -15.15
CA ALA A 270 9.11 -4.69 -15.16
C ALA A 270 10.43 -5.39 -15.48
N ASN A 271 11.14 -4.93 -16.51
CA ASN A 271 12.46 -5.43 -16.88
C ASN A 271 13.51 -5.17 -15.76
N ALA A 272 13.43 -4.04 -15.06
CA ALA A 272 14.31 -3.74 -13.93
C ALA A 272 14.00 -4.65 -12.73
N TYR A 273 12.74 -4.95 -12.46
CA TYR A 273 12.31 -5.90 -11.43
C TYR A 273 12.77 -7.31 -11.74
N GLU A 274 12.69 -7.77 -12.99
CA GLU A 274 13.23 -9.07 -13.40
C GLU A 274 14.75 -9.15 -13.24
N ARG A 275 15.48 -8.08 -13.61
CA ARG A 275 16.93 -8.00 -13.36
C ARG A 275 17.24 -8.03 -11.87
N LEU A 276 16.52 -7.26 -11.06
CA LEU A 276 16.71 -7.22 -9.60
C LEU A 276 16.39 -8.58 -8.96
N ALA A 277 15.35 -9.27 -9.42
CA ALA A 277 15.02 -10.62 -8.96
C ALA A 277 16.13 -11.61 -9.32
N THR A 278 16.69 -11.51 -10.53
CA THR A 278 17.83 -12.33 -10.98
C THR A 278 19.08 -12.05 -10.14
N ASP A 279 19.38 -10.79 -9.88
CA ASP A 279 20.53 -10.39 -9.06
C ASP A 279 20.35 -10.81 -7.60
N HIS A 280 19.13 -10.73 -7.05
CA HIS A 280 18.82 -11.22 -5.72
C HIS A 280 19.00 -12.74 -5.61
N GLN A 281 18.61 -13.49 -6.64
CA GLN A 281 18.81 -14.93 -6.70
C GLN A 281 20.30 -15.31 -6.82
N ARG A 282 21.09 -14.53 -7.58
CA ARG A 282 22.55 -14.66 -7.63
C ARG A 282 23.18 -14.36 -6.28
N LEU A 283 22.79 -13.27 -5.63
CA LEU A 283 23.30 -12.89 -4.31
C LEU A 283 22.98 -13.95 -3.25
N ALA A 284 21.77 -14.49 -3.27
CA ALA A 284 21.36 -15.58 -2.39
C ALA A 284 22.21 -16.85 -2.62
N THR A 285 22.52 -17.17 -3.88
CA THR A 285 23.40 -18.29 -4.25
C THR A 285 24.83 -18.05 -3.77
N ASP A 286 25.35 -16.83 -3.93
CA ASP A 286 26.67 -16.44 -3.45
C ASP A 286 26.77 -16.47 -1.92
N CYS A 287 25.74 -16.00 -1.21
CA CYS A 287 25.67 -16.11 0.25
C CYS A 287 25.65 -17.57 0.72
N GLN A 288 24.91 -18.45 0.04
CA GLN A 288 24.94 -19.89 0.33
C GLN A 288 26.32 -20.49 0.10
N ARG A 289 26.98 -20.15 -1.01
CA ARG A 289 28.36 -20.60 -1.28
C ARG A 289 29.34 -20.12 -0.21
N LEU A 290 29.28 -18.84 0.15
CA LEU A 290 30.13 -18.27 1.20
C LEU A 290 29.88 -18.90 2.57
N ALA A 291 28.63 -19.25 2.89
CA ALA A 291 28.30 -19.98 4.10
C ALA A 291 28.90 -21.40 4.10
N MET A 292 28.83 -22.11 2.96
CA MET A 292 29.46 -23.42 2.78
C MET A 292 30.99 -23.33 2.88
N ASP A 293 31.60 -22.29 2.30
CA ASP A 293 33.04 -22.06 2.37
C ASP A 293 33.48 -21.72 3.79
N GLN A 294 32.73 -20.88 4.52
CA GLN A 294 32.98 -20.61 5.94
C GLN A 294 32.89 -21.90 6.78
N GLN A 295 31.90 -22.74 6.53
CA GLN A 295 31.75 -24.02 7.24
C GLN A 295 32.89 -25.00 6.90
N SER A 296 33.34 -25.02 5.64
CA SER A 296 34.52 -25.79 5.20
C SER A 296 35.80 -25.30 5.88
N LEU A 297 36.03 -23.99 5.93
CA LEU A 297 37.18 -23.36 6.61
C LEU A 297 37.15 -23.59 8.12
N ALA A 298 35.98 -23.51 8.75
CA ALA A 298 35.80 -23.85 10.15
C ALA A 298 36.13 -25.33 10.42
N ASN A 299 35.63 -26.24 9.58
CA ASN A 299 35.94 -27.67 9.67
C ASN A 299 37.43 -27.97 9.44
N MET A 300 38.08 -27.29 8.49
CA MET A 300 39.52 -27.37 8.30
C MET A 300 40.29 -26.87 9.53
N SER A 301 39.87 -25.75 10.10
CA SER A 301 40.50 -25.15 11.29
C SER A 301 40.36 -26.06 12.51
N ILE A 302 39.18 -26.67 12.70
CA ILE A 302 38.91 -27.69 13.72
C ILE A 302 39.79 -28.92 13.49
N LYS A 303 39.89 -29.45 12.27
CA LYS A 303 40.76 -30.58 11.95
C LYS A 303 42.24 -30.26 12.20
N ARG A 304 42.70 -29.05 11.85
CA ARG A 304 44.08 -28.59 12.06
C ARG A 304 44.39 -28.40 13.55
N PHE A 305 43.43 -27.88 14.32
CA PHE A 305 43.52 -27.75 15.76
C PHE A 305 43.55 -29.13 16.43
N ALA A 306 42.64 -30.04 16.07
CA ALA A 306 42.60 -31.41 16.55
C ALA A 306 43.89 -32.17 16.23
N TYR A 307 44.45 -32.02 15.02
CA TYR A 307 45.73 -32.63 14.64
C TYR A 307 46.90 -32.07 15.45
N THR A 308 46.96 -30.74 15.62
CA THR A 308 48.01 -30.08 16.42
C THR A 308 47.94 -30.48 17.90
N TRP A 309 46.71 -30.56 18.44
CA TRP A 309 46.45 -31.04 19.78
C TRP A 309 46.86 -32.50 19.94
N LEU A 310 46.39 -33.41 19.07
CA LEU A 310 46.79 -34.82 19.05
C LEU A 310 48.31 -34.99 18.97
N ARG A 311 49.00 -34.23 18.11
CA ARG A 311 50.47 -34.30 17.98
C ARG A 311 51.18 -33.82 19.25
N ARG A 312 50.67 -32.76 19.90
CA ARG A 312 51.21 -32.26 21.19
C ARG A 312 50.95 -33.25 22.32
N THR A 313 49.74 -33.80 22.41
CA THR A 313 49.34 -34.75 23.46
C THR A 313 50.08 -36.07 23.29
N LEU A 314 50.12 -36.65 22.08
CA LEU A 314 50.89 -37.86 21.79
C LEU A 314 52.40 -37.64 21.92
N GLY A 315 52.92 -36.47 21.54
CA GLY A 315 54.33 -36.09 21.77
C GLY A 315 54.67 -35.87 23.25
N SER A 316 53.70 -35.51 24.08
CA SER A 316 53.84 -35.43 25.54
C SER A 316 53.79 -36.82 26.18
N VAL A 317 52.87 -37.68 25.74
CA VAL A 317 52.75 -39.08 26.16
C VAL A 317 54.00 -39.89 25.79
N LYS A 318 54.53 -39.72 24.57
CA LYS A 318 55.78 -40.36 24.13
C LYS A 318 56.98 -39.91 24.97
N ARG A 319 57.07 -38.63 25.33
CA ARG A 319 58.12 -38.10 26.23
C ARG A 319 58.01 -38.62 27.66
N LYS A 320 56.79 -38.83 28.17
CA LYS A 320 56.57 -39.46 29.48
C LYS A 320 56.91 -40.96 29.48
N LEU A 321 56.67 -41.67 28.37
CA LEU A 321 56.99 -43.10 28.24
C LEU A 321 58.47 -43.36 27.94
N THR A 322 59.21 -42.40 27.38
CA THR A 322 60.67 -42.51 27.15
C THR A 322 61.51 -41.80 28.20
N SER A 323 60.88 -41.29 29.27
CA SER A 323 61.59 -40.79 30.45
C SER A 323 62.23 -41.98 31.16
N PRO A 324 63.57 -42.04 31.35
CA PRO A 324 64.17 -43.07 32.18
C PRO A 324 63.59 -42.96 33.59
N LEU A 325 63.17 -44.08 34.17
CA LEU A 325 62.89 -44.20 35.60
C LEU A 325 64.21 -43.92 36.33
N GLY A 326 64.37 -42.70 36.83
CA GLY A 326 65.46 -42.30 37.72
C GLY A 326 64.97 -42.27 39.16
N ASN A 327 65.60 -43.11 39.98
CA ASN A 327 65.57 -43.09 41.46
C ASN A 327 66.00 -41.74 42.03
#